data_AF-G7VQC1-F1
#
_entry.id   AF-G7VQC1-F1
#
_cell.length_a   1.000
_cell.length_b   1.000
_cell.length_c   1.000
_cell.angle_alpha   90.00
_cell.angle_beta   90.00
_cell.angle_gamma   90.00
#
_symmetry.space_group_name_H-M   'P 1'
#
loop_
_entity.id
_entity.type
_entity.pdbx_description
1 polymer ?
#
loop_
_entity_poly.entity_id
_entity_poly.type
_entity_poly.pdbx_seq_one_letter_code
_entity_poly.pdbx_strand_id
1 'polypeptide(L)' 'MPTNKRFDKVLTKTEKIKRAQSAKNEDVEFSAEQADAQDLEAIRRSEVADRRQERIINDSE' A
#
# COMPACT_ATOMS: atom_id res chain seq x y z
N MET A 1 -23.56 20.75 15.16
CA MET A 1 -23.67 21.17 13.74
C MET A 1 -22.36 20.83 13.03
N PRO A 2 -22.32 19.96 12.00
CA PRO A 2 -21.10 19.73 11.26
C PRO A 2 -20.95 20.84 10.22
N THR A 3 -19.91 21.66 10.35
CA THR A 3 -19.57 22.68 9.34
C THR A 3 -18.96 22.00 8.13
N ASN A 4 -19.79 21.55 7.20
CA ASN A 4 -19.32 21.02 5.93
C ASN A 4 -18.82 22.20 5.08
N LYS A 5 -17.54 22.56 5.23
CA LYS A 5 -16.87 23.57 4.41
C LYS A 5 -16.71 23.01 3.01
N ARG A 6 -17.69 23.29 2.14
CA ARG A 6 -17.52 23.08 0.70
C ARG A 6 -16.40 24.01 0.23
N PHE A 7 -15.35 23.42 -0.33
CA PHE A 7 -14.22 24.17 -0.88
C PHE A 7 -14.60 24.68 -2.28
N ASP A 8 -15.52 25.65 -2.34
CA ASP A 8 -15.96 26.28 -3.60
C ASP A 8 -14.91 27.28 -4.14
N LYS A 9 -13.73 27.34 -3.53
CA LYS A 9 -12.68 28.29 -3.87
C LYS A 9 -11.89 27.78 -5.07
N VAL A 10 -12.12 28.39 -6.23
CA VAL A 10 -11.31 28.17 -7.43
C VAL A 10 -9.87 28.60 -7.14
N LEU A 11 -8.96 27.63 -7.12
CA LEU A 11 -7.53 27.87 -6.87
C LEU A 11 -6.93 28.72 -7.99
N THR A 12 -6.08 29.67 -7.60
CA THR A 12 -5.29 30.48 -8.53
C THR A 12 -4.28 29.61 -9.28
N LYS A 13 -3.78 30.09 -10.42
CA LYS A 13 -2.84 29.32 -11.27
C LYS A 13 -1.61 28.85 -10.48
N THR A 14 -1.10 29.69 -9.58
CA THR A 14 0.03 29.40 -8.69
C THR A 14 -0.31 28.36 -7.63
N GLU A 15 -1.49 28.44 -7.01
CA GLU A 15 -1.96 27.45 -6.04
C GLU A 15 -2.20 26.07 -6.67
N LYS A 16 -2.72 26.03 -7.91
CA LYS A 16 -2.87 24.79 -8.67
C LYS A 16 -1.52 24.14 -8.96
N ILE A 17 -0.52 24.92 -9.36
CA ILE A 17 0.83 24.41 -9.62
C ILE A 17 1.47 23.86 -8.35
N LYS A 18 1.37 24.59 -7.22
CA LYS A 18 1.89 24.11 -5.92
C LYS A 18 1.23 22.80 -5.49
N ARG A 19 -0.09 22.68 -5.64
CA ARG A 19 -0.83 21.46 -5.31
C ARG A 19 -0.48 20.29 -6.24
N ALA A 20 -0.30 20.57 -7.53
CA ALA A 20 0.12 19.54 -8.48
C ALA A 20 1.56 19.08 -8.22
N GLN A 21 2.46 19.98 -7.80
CA GLN A 21 3.82 19.62 -7.41
C GLN A 21 3.86 18.78 -6.13
N SER A 22 3.01 19.07 -5.14
CA SER A 22 2.91 18.24 -3.93
C SER A 22 2.28 16.86 -4.18
N ALA A 23 1.38 16.75 -5.17
CA ALA A 23 0.74 15.49 -5.53
C ALA A 23 1.68 14.50 -6.25
N LYS A 24 2.79 14.98 -6.83
CA LYS A 24 3.77 14.11 -7.52
C LYS A 24 4.62 13.26 -6.57
N ASN A 25 4.52 13.47 -5.26
CA ASN A 25 5.25 12.67 -4.27
C ASN A 25 4.48 11.42 -3.81
N GLU A 26 3.32 11.12 -4.41
CA GLU A 26 2.49 9.96 -4.05
C GLU A 26 2.72 8.73 -4.95
N ASP A 27 3.50 8.85 -6.03
CA ASP A 27 3.92 7.68 -6.80
C ASP A 27 5.10 7.00 -6.08
N VAL A 28 4.78 5.99 -5.27
CA VAL A 28 5.76 5.10 -4.66
C VAL A 28 6.32 4.20 -5.77
N GLU A 29 7.42 4.63 -6.37
CA GLU A 29 8.17 3.84 -7.34
C GLU A 29 8.88 2.68 -6.61
N PHE A 30 8.29 1.48 -6.68
CA PHE A 30 8.94 0.28 -6.16
C PHE A 30 10.05 -0.15 -7.11
N SER A 31 11.28 -0.23 -6.59
CA SER A 31 12.38 -0.78 -7.36
C SER A 31 12.12 -2.27 -7.64
N ALA A 32 12.28 -2.69 -8.90
CA ALA A 32 12.00 -4.07 -9.32
C ALA A 32 12.78 -5.10 -8.48
N GLU A 33 14.02 -4.78 -8.12
CA GLU A 33 14.88 -5.65 -7.29
C GLU A 33 14.33 -5.82 -5.85
N GLN A 34 13.70 -4.79 -5.28
CA GLN A 34 13.08 -4.88 -3.96
C GLN A 34 11.73 -5.60 -4.01
N ALA A 35 11.00 -5.51 -5.12
CA ALA A 35 9.78 -6.27 -5.35
C ALA A 35 10.07 -7.78 -5.50
N ASP A 36 11.08 -8.15 -6.30
CA ASP A 36 11.49 -9.54 -6.50
C ASP A 36 11.90 -10.22 -5.18
N ALA A 37 12.63 -9.49 -4.32
CA ALA A 37 13.03 -9.98 -3.00
C ALA A 37 11.83 -10.22 -2.07
N GLN A 38 10.82 -9.35 -2.11
CA GLN A 38 9.61 -9.46 -1.30
C GLN A 38 8.71 -10.62 -1.77
N ASP A 39 8.61 -10.85 -3.08
CA ASP A 39 7.86 -11.96 -3.65
C ASP A 39 8.42 -13.31 -3.20
N LEU A 40 9.76 -13.45 -3.20
CA LEU A 40 10.44 -14.66 -2.71
C LEU A 40 10.22 -14.88 -1.20
N GLU A 41 10.21 -13.80 -0.41
CA GLU A 41 9.94 -13.91 1.02
C GLU A 41 8.47 -14.29 1.30
N ALA A 42 7.53 -13.76 0.51
CA ALA A 42 6.11 -14.08 0.63
C ALA A 42 5.83 -15.56 0.38
N ILE A 43 6.43 -16.15 -0.66
CA ILE A 43 6.30 -17.58 -0.98
C ILE A 43 6.79 -18.43 0.20
N ARG A 44 7.99 -18.15 0.72
CA ARG A 44 8.55 -18.90 1.86
C ARG A 44 7.66 -18.83 3.11
N ARG A 45 7.08 -17.67 3.38
CA ARG A 45 6.15 -17.50 4.52
C ARG A 45 4.87 -18.31 4.32
N SER A 46 4.34 -18.37 3.10
CA SER A 46 3.17 -19.21 2.76
C SER A 46 3.47 -20.68 3.03
N GLU A 47 4.58 -21.21 2.50
CA GLU A 47 4.96 -22.61 2.68
C GLU A 47 5.17 -23.01 4.15
N VAL A 48 5.66 -22.09 4.98
CA VAL A 48 5.80 -22.31 6.43
C VAL A 48 4.43 -22.33 7.12
N ALA A 49 3.52 -21.45 6.71
CA ALA A 49 2.16 -21.40 7.24
C ALA A 49 1.39 -22.68 6.88
N ASP A 50 1.47 -23.12 5.63
CA ASP A 50 0.80 -24.33 5.13
C ASP A 50 1.28 -25.57 5.90
N ARG A 51 2.60 -25.75 6.04
CA ARG A 51 3.18 -26.85 6.86
C ARG A 51 2.73 -26.81 8.31
N ARG A 52 2.62 -25.62 8.90
CA ARG A 52 2.13 -25.47 10.27
C ARG A 52 0.68 -25.90 10.38
N GLN A 53 -0.14 -25.54 9.39
CA GLN A 53 -1.56 -25.86 9.36
C GLN A 53 -1.80 -27.34 9.11
N GLU A 54 -1.07 -27.97 8.18
CA GLU A 54 -1.11 -29.42 7.95
C GLU A 54 -0.79 -30.20 9.23
N ARG A 55 0.25 -29.77 9.98
CA ARG A 55 0.59 -30.41 11.26
C ARG A 55 -0.54 -30.28 12.27
N ILE A 56 -1.16 -29.10 12.38
CA ILE A 56 -2.30 -28.90 13.29
C ILE A 56 -3.46 -29.82 12.91
N ILE A 57 -3.80 -29.94 11.62
CA ILE A 57 -4.90 -30.79 11.15
C ILE A 57 -4.62 -32.26 11.47
N ASN A 58 -3.42 -32.76 11.17
CA ASN A 58 -3.05 -34.16 11.42
C ASN A 58 -2.97 -34.51 12.92
N ASP A 59 -2.62 -33.54 13.78
CA ASP A 59 -2.58 -33.72 15.25
C ASP A 59 -3.99 -33.59 15.89
N SER A 60 -5.00 -33.16 15.11
CA SER A 60 -6.38 -32.93 15.57
C SER A 60 -7.34 -34.09 15.23
N GLU A 61 -6.88 -35.11 14.51
CA GLU A 61 -7.60 -36.38 14.23
C GLU A 61 -7.23 -37.48 15.23
#